data_AF-A0A2A7UHI2-F1
#
_entry.id   AF-A0A2A7UHI2-F1
#
_cell.length_a   1.000
_cell.length_b   1.000
_cell.length_c   1.000
_cell.angle_alpha   90.00
_cell.angle_beta   90.00
_cell.angle_gamma   90.00
#
_symmetry.space_group_name_H-M   'P 1'
#
loop_
_entity.id
_entity.type
_entity.pdbx_description
1 polymer ?
#
loop_
_entity_poly.entity_id
_entity_poly.type
_entity_poly.pdbx_seq_one_letter_code
_entity_poly.pdbx_strand_id
1 'polypeptide(L)'
;MYLVGGRRCDTIKLAISGTYGVGKSTTTETLSIATGIPRTHALTSRELLIDLAPGKTVMELNSIELLQLGTRRFEERVANESCDGSFISDGSVVHEWVYGTARMAVGINPGAGFLLRSIKTLAGVGRKAPLLEYTDIIGDIVKERARRLYDAYVHLPVEFPMKTDGHRPVSEPFRKLSDDTLLEVVADLGLPYEVVGGTVHERVTRIIELFDLPTVMSVEDAIAEGERRVAAATAVLEQDDRFKAAQRQKSLWRKISYAMRY
;
A
#
# COMPACT_ATOMS: atom_id res chain seq x y z
N MET A 1 -12.46 4.32 25.57
CA MET A 1 -13.11 5.27 24.64
C MET A 1 -12.03 6.06 23.92
N TYR A 2 -12.05 6.08 22.59
CA TYR A 2 -11.09 6.74 21.71
C TYR A 2 -11.58 8.12 21.28
N LEU A 3 -10.68 9.04 20.94
CA LEU A 3 -11.02 10.36 20.39
C LEU A 3 -10.94 10.33 18.86
N VAL A 4 -12.05 10.56 18.16
CA VAL A 4 -12.08 10.62 16.69
C VAL A 4 -12.87 11.86 16.26
N GLY A 5 -12.22 12.78 15.54
CA GLY A 5 -12.88 14.01 15.05
C GLY A 5 -13.56 14.83 16.16
N GLY A 6 -12.99 14.84 17.37
CA GLY A 6 -13.54 15.51 18.55
C GLY A 6 -14.65 14.74 19.30
N ARG A 7 -14.98 13.51 18.89
CA ARG A 7 -16.01 12.67 19.52
C ARG A 7 -15.40 11.46 20.21
N ARG A 8 -16.03 11.00 21.29
CA ARG A 8 -15.64 9.77 22.00
C ARG A 8 -16.36 8.55 21.40
N CYS A 9 -15.59 7.52 21.05
CA CYS A 9 -16.07 6.28 20.46
C CYS A 9 -15.62 5.06 21.28
N ASP A 10 -16.41 3.99 21.31
CA ASP A 10 -16.06 2.75 22.03
C ASP A 10 -15.12 1.85 21.25
N THR A 11 -15.10 1.98 19.92
CA THR A 11 -14.23 1.27 18.97
C THR A 11 -13.50 2.25 18.07
N ILE A 12 -12.38 1.82 17.48
CA ILE A 12 -11.66 2.59 16.47
C ILE A 12 -11.08 1.70 15.37
N LYS A 13 -11.36 2.04 14.13
CA LYS A 13 -10.83 1.42 12.91
C LYS A 13 -9.92 2.42 12.21
N LEU A 14 -8.65 2.44 12.60
CA LEU A 14 -7.67 3.43 12.17
C LEU A 14 -6.85 2.93 10.97
N ALA A 15 -6.85 3.68 9.88
CA ALA A 15 -6.02 3.36 8.72
C ALA A 15 -4.70 4.15 8.71
N ILE A 16 -3.57 3.46 8.64
CA ILE A 16 -2.26 4.10 8.49
C ILE A 16 -1.84 4.05 7.02
N SER A 17 -1.87 5.21 6.38
CA SER A 17 -1.57 5.41 4.97
C SER A 17 -0.17 5.95 4.73
N GLY A 18 0.31 5.77 3.50
CA GLY A 18 1.62 6.25 3.06
C GLY A 18 2.20 5.36 1.98
N THR A 19 3.16 5.87 1.23
CA THR A 19 3.75 5.12 0.12
C THR A 19 4.75 4.05 0.56
N TYR A 20 5.32 3.36 -0.42
CA TYR A 20 6.27 2.29 -0.15
C TYR A 20 7.56 2.83 0.49
N GLY A 21 8.03 2.15 1.54
CA GLY A 21 9.29 2.48 2.20
C GLY A 21 9.21 3.58 3.26
N VAL A 22 8.05 4.19 3.51
CA VAL A 22 7.91 5.25 4.54
C VAL A 22 7.86 4.72 5.98
N GLY A 23 7.93 3.40 6.20
CA GLY A 23 7.93 2.81 7.55
C GLY A 23 6.57 2.38 8.12
N LYS A 24 5.51 2.32 7.30
CA LYS A 24 4.15 1.92 7.74
C LYS A 24 4.10 0.63 8.56
N SER A 25 4.71 -0.45 8.07
CA SER A 25 4.64 -1.75 8.74
C SER A 25 5.29 -1.72 10.12
N THR A 26 6.42 -1.02 10.27
CA THR A 26 7.04 -0.80 11.58
C THR A 26 6.15 0.07 12.47
N THR A 27 5.67 1.21 11.98
CA THR A 27 4.79 2.10 12.77
C THR A 27 3.51 1.40 13.23
N THR A 28 2.85 0.64 12.36
CA THR A 28 1.59 -0.06 12.67
C THR A 28 1.81 -1.23 13.63
N GLU A 29 2.89 -2.00 13.47
CA GLU A 29 3.23 -3.09 14.37
C GLU A 29 3.56 -2.56 15.77
N THR A 30 4.42 -1.54 15.85
CA THR A 30 4.75 -0.87 17.12
C THR A 30 3.51 -0.27 17.76
N LEU A 31 2.64 0.42 17.02
CA LEU A 31 1.41 1.00 17.55
C LEU A 31 0.47 -0.08 18.10
N SER A 32 0.36 -1.21 17.41
CA SER A 32 -0.44 -2.35 17.87
C SER A 32 0.09 -2.95 19.17
N ILE A 33 1.41 -3.12 19.29
CA ILE A 33 2.05 -3.60 20.52
C ILE A 33 1.88 -2.60 21.67
N ALA A 34 2.14 -1.32 21.41
CA ALA A 34 2.06 -0.26 22.42
C ALA A 34 0.65 -0.10 22.99
N THR A 35 -0.38 -0.30 22.16
CA THR A 35 -1.78 -0.03 22.53
C THR A 35 -2.62 -1.27 22.82
N GLY A 36 -2.14 -2.45 22.41
CA GLY A 36 -2.91 -3.69 22.46
C GLY A 36 -4.03 -3.77 21.41
N ILE A 37 -4.20 -2.77 20.54
CA ILE A 37 -5.18 -2.78 19.46
C ILE A 37 -4.67 -3.71 18.35
N PRO A 38 -5.45 -4.70 17.87
CA PRO A 38 -5.01 -5.62 16.83
C PRO A 38 -4.61 -4.91 15.54
N ARG A 39 -3.49 -5.34 14.94
CA ARG A 39 -3.07 -4.92 13.60
C ARG A 39 -3.66 -5.84 12.53
N THR A 40 -4.13 -5.25 11.45
CA THR A 40 -4.53 -5.95 10.22
C THR A 40 -3.75 -5.42 9.02
N HIS A 41 -3.52 -6.28 8.03
CA HIS A 41 -2.84 -5.93 6.79
C HIS A 41 -3.25 -6.88 5.67
N ALA A 42 -3.09 -6.43 4.42
CA ALA A 42 -3.18 -7.33 3.27
C ALA A 42 -1.79 -7.89 2.95
N LEU A 43 -1.75 -9.10 2.37
CA LEU A 43 -0.53 -9.67 1.81
C LEU A 43 0.16 -8.67 0.88
N THR A 44 1.49 -8.69 0.86
CA THR A 44 2.27 -7.86 -0.05
C THR A 44 2.06 -8.30 -1.49
N SER A 45 2.29 -7.40 -2.45
CA SER A 45 2.21 -7.74 -3.87
C SER A 45 3.14 -8.90 -4.25
N ARG A 46 4.26 -9.09 -3.54
CA ARG A 46 5.20 -10.19 -3.83
C ARG A 46 4.62 -11.55 -3.44
N GLU A 47 3.96 -11.62 -2.28
CA GLU A 47 3.30 -12.84 -1.81
C GLU A 47 2.18 -13.25 -2.76
N LEU A 48 1.31 -12.30 -3.14
CA LEU A 48 0.21 -12.57 -4.07
C LEU A 48 0.70 -13.00 -5.46
N LEU A 49 1.85 -12.48 -5.91
CA LEU A 49 2.39 -12.79 -7.22
C LEU A 49 2.91 -14.23 -7.36
N ILE A 50 3.24 -14.90 -6.26
CA ILE A 50 3.66 -16.31 -6.28
C ILE A 50 2.58 -17.17 -6.95
N ASP A 51 1.30 -16.87 -6.67
CA ASP A 51 0.17 -17.64 -7.20
C ASP A 51 -0.49 -16.95 -8.41
N LEU A 52 -0.62 -15.62 -8.40
CA LEU A 52 -1.34 -14.88 -9.46
C LEU A 52 -0.57 -14.83 -10.79
N ALA A 53 0.76 -14.65 -10.73
CA ALA A 53 1.58 -14.55 -11.93
C ALA A 53 3.00 -15.09 -11.68
N PRO A 54 3.15 -16.43 -11.55
CA PRO A 54 4.41 -17.05 -11.16
C PRO A 54 5.58 -16.62 -12.05
N GLY A 55 6.68 -16.18 -11.42
CA GLY A 55 7.90 -15.75 -12.11
C GLY A 55 7.88 -14.32 -12.64
N LYS A 56 6.78 -13.56 -12.46
CA LYS A 56 6.73 -12.12 -12.73
C LYS A 56 6.94 -11.30 -11.48
N THR A 57 7.58 -10.16 -11.66
CA THR A 57 7.62 -9.06 -10.70
C THR A 57 6.48 -8.09 -10.99
N VAL A 58 6.15 -7.23 -10.02
CA VAL A 58 5.13 -6.18 -10.17
C VAL A 58 5.38 -5.30 -11.41
N MET A 59 6.65 -5.07 -11.75
CA MET A 59 7.04 -4.26 -12.91
C MET A 59 6.83 -4.96 -14.26
N GLU A 60 6.67 -6.28 -14.26
CA GLU A 60 6.46 -7.09 -15.47
C GLU A 60 4.98 -7.36 -15.75
N LEU A 61 4.07 -6.88 -14.89
CA LEU A 61 2.62 -7.06 -15.02
C LEU A 61 2.04 -6.11 -16.06
N ASN A 62 1.19 -6.65 -16.94
CA ASN A 62 0.36 -5.86 -17.83
C ASN A 62 -0.84 -5.25 -17.10
N SER A 63 -1.60 -4.37 -17.77
CA SER A 63 -2.76 -3.69 -17.18
C SER A 63 -3.79 -4.62 -16.56
N ILE A 64 -4.11 -5.75 -17.21
CA ILE A 64 -5.10 -6.72 -16.71
C ILE A 64 -4.55 -7.47 -15.50
N GLU A 65 -3.27 -7.83 -15.52
CA GLU A 65 -2.61 -8.48 -14.38
C GLU A 65 -2.48 -7.53 -13.18
N LEU A 66 -2.28 -6.23 -13.41
CA LEU A 66 -2.33 -5.20 -12.36
C LEU A 66 -3.72 -5.06 -11.76
N LEU A 67 -4.78 -5.08 -12.58
CA LEU A 67 -6.16 -5.09 -12.09
C LEU A 67 -6.48 -6.36 -11.28
N GLN A 68 -6.02 -7.53 -11.76
CA GLN A 68 -6.20 -8.79 -11.04
C GLN A 68 -5.49 -8.74 -9.68
N LEU A 69 -4.25 -8.23 -9.63
CA LEU A 69 -3.51 -8.04 -8.39
C LEU A 69 -4.26 -7.09 -7.43
N GLY A 70 -4.74 -5.94 -7.93
CA GLY A 70 -5.51 -4.99 -7.13
C GLY A 70 -6.80 -5.59 -6.58
N THR A 71 -7.52 -6.35 -7.40
CA THR A 71 -8.78 -7.01 -7.02
C THR A 71 -8.53 -8.10 -5.96
N ARG A 72 -7.51 -8.95 -6.15
CA ARG A 72 -7.16 -9.97 -5.17
C ARG A 72 -6.74 -9.36 -3.84
N ARG A 73 -5.98 -8.27 -3.88
CA ARG A 73 -5.55 -7.58 -2.67
C ARG A 73 -6.69 -6.86 -1.95
N PHE A 74 -7.68 -6.36 -2.70
CA PHE A 74 -8.92 -5.84 -2.14
C PHE A 74 -9.74 -6.93 -1.44
N GLU A 75 -9.90 -8.10 -2.06
CA GLU A 75 -10.58 -9.27 -1.46
C GLU A 75 -9.94 -9.69 -0.12
N GLU A 76 -8.62 -9.88 -0.11
CA GLU A 76 -7.87 -10.24 1.11
C GLU A 76 -8.07 -9.19 2.22
N ARG A 77 -8.03 -7.90 1.85
CA ARG A 77 -8.25 -6.83 2.81
C ARG A 77 -9.68 -6.81 3.34
N VAL A 78 -10.67 -7.09 2.49
CA VAL A 78 -12.07 -7.22 2.92
C VAL A 78 -12.19 -8.30 3.99
N ALA A 79 -11.59 -9.47 3.77
CA ALA A 79 -11.57 -10.55 4.76
C ALA A 79 -10.89 -10.12 6.07
N ASN A 80 -9.68 -9.56 5.98
CA ASN A 80 -8.86 -9.21 7.15
C ASN A 80 -9.39 -8.02 7.98
N GLU A 81 -10.24 -7.17 7.38
CA GLU A 81 -10.87 -6.02 8.04
C GLU A 81 -12.34 -6.29 8.41
N SER A 82 -12.82 -7.53 8.24
CA SER A 82 -14.19 -7.93 8.63
C SER A 82 -14.30 -8.27 10.12
N CYS A 83 -13.31 -7.93 10.94
CA CYS A 83 -13.38 -8.14 12.38
C CYS A 83 -14.30 -7.11 13.06
N ASP A 84 -14.95 -7.58 14.12
CA ASP A 84 -15.67 -6.72 15.05
C ASP A 84 -14.68 -6.01 15.98
N GLY A 85 -15.04 -4.79 16.41
CA GLY A 85 -14.23 -4.00 17.34
C GLY A 85 -13.16 -3.13 16.67
N SER A 86 -12.12 -2.81 17.45
CA SER A 86 -11.05 -1.89 17.06
C SER A 86 -9.93 -2.60 16.30
N PHE A 87 -9.34 -1.93 15.31
CA PHE A 87 -8.11 -2.39 14.66
C PHE A 87 -7.27 -1.23 14.11
N ILE A 88 -5.98 -1.50 13.93
CA ILE A 88 -5.03 -0.66 13.20
C ILE A 88 -4.75 -1.33 11.86
N SER A 89 -5.05 -0.65 10.77
CA SER A 89 -4.79 -1.15 9.42
C SER A 89 -3.47 -0.62 8.87
N ASP A 90 -2.56 -1.52 8.48
CA ASP A 90 -1.36 -1.17 7.70
C ASP A 90 -1.75 -1.00 6.23
N GLY A 91 -1.82 0.25 5.80
CA GLY A 91 -2.46 0.64 4.55
C GLY A 91 -3.98 0.71 4.68
N SER A 92 -4.65 0.82 3.54
CA SER A 92 -6.11 0.89 3.45
C SER A 92 -6.58 0.36 2.10
N VAL A 93 -7.89 0.10 1.95
CA VAL A 93 -8.45 -0.36 0.67
C VAL A 93 -8.19 0.58 -0.51
N VAL A 94 -8.00 1.88 -0.26
CA VAL A 94 -7.72 2.85 -1.33
C VAL A 94 -6.28 2.76 -1.85
N HIS A 95 -5.32 2.19 -1.10
CA HIS A 95 -3.91 2.11 -1.55
C HIS A 95 -3.76 1.32 -2.84
N GLU A 96 -4.48 0.21 -2.97
CA GLU A 96 -4.36 -0.69 -4.11
C GLU A 96 -4.90 -0.04 -5.38
N TRP A 97 -6.04 0.64 -5.24
CA TRP A 97 -6.64 1.40 -6.33
C TRP A 97 -5.77 2.60 -6.75
N VAL A 98 -5.23 3.35 -5.78
CA VAL A 98 -4.31 4.48 -6.07
C VAL A 98 -3.06 3.97 -6.80
N TYR A 99 -2.47 2.86 -6.36
CA TYR A 99 -1.31 2.27 -7.03
C TYR A 99 -1.61 1.87 -8.49
N GLY A 100 -2.74 1.18 -8.71
CA GLY A 100 -3.19 0.80 -10.05
C GLY A 100 -3.43 2.01 -10.96
N THR A 101 -4.15 3.01 -10.45
CA THR A 101 -4.49 4.24 -11.18
C THR A 101 -3.23 5.03 -11.53
N ALA A 102 -2.31 5.20 -10.59
CA ALA A 102 -1.01 5.84 -10.84
C ALA A 102 -0.24 5.12 -11.95
N ARG A 103 -0.15 3.78 -11.92
CA ARG A 103 0.53 2.99 -12.97
C ARG A 103 -0.09 3.16 -14.34
N MET A 104 -1.41 3.35 -14.42
CA MET A 104 -2.09 3.63 -15.68
C MET A 104 -1.85 5.05 -16.18
N ALA A 105 -1.82 6.04 -15.28
CA ALA A 105 -1.60 7.45 -15.60
C ALA A 105 -0.18 7.72 -16.13
N VAL A 106 0.87 7.16 -15.50
CA VAL A 106 2.26 7.44 -15.93
C VAL A 106 2.66 6.65 -17.20
N GLY A 107 1.84 5.67 -17.59
CA GLY A 107 2.19 4.63 -18.55
C GLY A 107 3.10 3.58 -17.90
N ILE A 108 2.91 2.31 -18.27
CA ILE A 108 3.52 1.13 -17.62
C ILE A 108 5.06 1.16 -17.61
N ASN A 109 5.68 2.04 -18.41
CA ASN A 109 7.12 2.25 -18.48
C ASN A 109 7.52 3.75 -18.37
N PRO A 110 7.98 4.23 -17.20
CA PRO A 110 8.34 5.64 -16.99
C PRO A 110 9.61 6.12 -17.70
N GLY A 111 10.33 5.25 -18.42
CA GLY A 111 11.59 5.56 -19.10
C GLY A 111 11.53 5.81 -20.62
N ALA A 112 10.34 5.83 -21.24
CA ALA A 112 10.22 6.00 -22.70
C ALA A 112 10.18 7.49 -23.09
N GLY A 113 11.01 7.88 -24.07
CA GLY A 113 11.10 9.25 -24.58
C GLY A 113 9.77 9.82 -25.11
N PHE A 114 9.64 11.15 -25.02
CA PHE A 114 8.42 11.93 -25.33
C PHE A 114 7.75 11.59 -26.68
N LEU A 115 8.55 11.24 -27.70
CA LEU A 115 8.07 10.88 -29.04
C LEU A 115 7.28 9.56 -29.07
N LEU A 116 7.76 8.53 -28.35
CA LEU A 116 7.11 7.22 -28.24
C LEU A 116 5.82 7.29 -27.41
N ARG A 117 5.75 8.22 -26.44
CA ARG A 117 4.57 8.48 -25.62
C ARG A 117 3.40 8.98 -26.47
N SER A 118 3.68 9.86 -27.43
CA SER A 118 2.67 10.49 -28.30
C SER A 118 2.08 9.49 -29.30
N ILE A 119 2.93 8.64 -29.91
CA ILE A 119 2.51 7.62 -30.88
C ILE A 119 1.68 6.50 -30.22
N LYS A 120 2.07 6.04 -29.02
CA LYS A 120 1.30 5.03 -28.27
C LYS A 120 -0.03 5.56 -27.75
N THR A 121 -0.13 6.86 -27.53
CA THR A 121 -1.39 7.49 -27.10
C THR A 121 -2.43 7.39 -28.21
N LEU A 122 -2.05 7.57 -29.47
CA LEU A 122 -2.93 7.40 -30.64
C LEU A 122 -3.32 5.93 -30.92
N ALA A 123 -2.41 4.97 -30.75
CA ALA A 123 -2.68 3.57 -31.04
C ALA A 123 -3.52 2.84 -29.96
N GLY A 124 -3.63 3.42 -28.76
CA GLY A 124 -4.29 2.81 -27.60
C GLY A 124 -5.66 3.38 -27.24
N VAL A 125 -6.18 4.37 -27.97
CA VAL A 125 -7.37 5.17 -27.60
C VAL A 125 -8.60 4.30 -27.34
N GLY A 126 -8.83 3.24 -28.11
CA GLY A 126 -10.01 2.37 -27.97
C GLY A 126 -9.93 1.29 -26.87
N ARG A 127 -8.72 0.85 -26.47
CA ARG A 127 -8.56 -0.18 -25.41
C ARG A 127 -8.39 0.40 -24.02
N LYS A 128 -8.07 1.70 -23.92
CA LYS A 128 -7.90 2.38 -22.63
C LYS A 128 -9.23 2.77 -21.99
N ALA A 129 -10.24 3.14 -22.76
CA ALA A 129 -11.52 3.61 -22.20
C ALA A 129 -12.20 2.56 -21.30
N PRO A 130 -12.40 1.29 -21.72
CA PRO A 130 -13.03 0.29 -20.84
C PRO A 130 -12.21 -0.02 -19.59
N LEU A 131 -10.89 0.08 -19.68
CA LEU A 131 -9.98 -0.16 -18.56
C LEU A 131 -10.03 0.98 -17.53
N LEU A 132 -10.13 2.23 -18.01
CA LEU A 132 -10.32 3.40 -17.15
C LEU A 132 -11.68 3.37 -16.49
N GLU A 133 -12.75 3.12 -17.26
CA GLU A 133 -14.12 2.95 -16.72
C GLU A 133 -14.18 1.86 -15.64
N TYR A 134 -13.56 0.69 -15.88
CA TYR A 134 -13.46 -0.36 -14.87
C TYR A 134 -12.73 0.12 -13.61
N THR A 135 -11.64 0.87 -13.78
CA THR A 135 -10.86 1.37 -12.64
C THR A 135 -11.63 2.42 -11.85
N ASP A 136 -12.42 3.25 -12.52
CA ASP A 136 -13.29 4.24 -11.87
C ASP A 136 -14.38 3.54 -11.06
N ILE A 137 -15.04 2.51 -11.63
CA ILE A 137 -16.02 1.69 -10.92
C ILE A 137 -15.41 1.04 -9.66
N ILE A 138 -14.23 0.45 -9.77
CA ILE A 138 -13.51 -0.09 -8.61
C ILE A 138 -13.18 1.03 -7.61
N GLY A 139 -12.78 2.19 -8.10
CA GLY A 139 -12.51 3.40 -7.32
C GLY A 139 -13.70 3.79 -6.44
N ASP A 140 -14.90 3.83 -7.01
CA ASP A 140 -16.13 4.14 -6.29
C ASP A 140 -16.40 3.12 -5.18
N ILE A 141 -16.27 1.82 -5.49
CA ILE A 141 -16.47 0.73 -4.53
C ILE A 141 -15.48 0.82 -3.35
N VAL A 142 -14.18 1.01 -3.62
CA VAL A 142 -13.17 1.06 -2.56
C VAL A 142 -13.31 2.33 -1.71
N LYS A 143 -13.65 3.48 -2.32
CA LYS A 143 -13.87 4.74 -1.59
C LYS A 143 -15.11 4.65 -0.72
N GLU A 144 -16.21 4.11 -1.23
CA GLU A 144 -17.44 3.93 -0.45
C GLU A 144 -17.19 3.00 0.75
N ARG A 145 -16.48 1.88 0.53
CA ARG A 145 -16.10 0.99 1.63
C ARG A 145 -15.20 1.67 2.65
N ALA A 146 -14.20 2.45 2.20
CA ALA A 146 -13.32 3.19 3.10
C ALA A 146 -14.12 4.14 4.01
N ARG A 147 -15.08 4.90 3.45
CA ARG A 147 -15.96 5.79 4.22
C ARG A 147 -16.82 5.08 5.25
N ARG A 148 -17.27 3.86 4.94
CA ARG A 148 -18.12 3.06 5.85
C ARG A 148 -17.32 2.31 6.92
N LEU A 149 -16.06 2.01 6.65
CA LEU A 149 -15.25 1.14 7.52
C LEU A 149 -14.38 1.93 8.49
N TYR A 150 -13.61 2.89 8.00
CA TYR A 150 -12.58 3.55 8.81
C TYR A 150 -13.17 4.75 9.54
N ASP A 151 -12.77 4.91 10.79
CA ASP A 151 -13.15 6.06 11.60
C ASP A 151 -12.23 7.26 11.35
N ALA A 152 -10.96 6.98 11.03
CA ALA A 152 -9.96 8.00 10.76
C ALA A 152 -8.77 7.45 9.96
N TYR A 153 -7.96 8.37 9.46
CA TYR A 153 -6.70 8.10 8.78
C TYR A 153 -5.52 8.79 9.47
N VAL A 154 -4.36 8.14 9.40
CA VAL A 154 -3.06 8.79 9.60
C VAL A 154 -2.26 8.62 8.32
N HIS A 155 -1.68 9.69 7.79
CA HIS A 155 -0.83 9.63 6.62
C HIS A 155 0.63 9.85 7.01
N LEU A 156 1.49 8.91 6.62
CA LEU A 156 2.93 8.98 6.82
C LEU A 156 3.60 9.53 5.55
N PRO A 157 4.11 10.77 5.56
CA PRO A 157 4.66 11.41 4.37
C PRO A 157 6.01 10.82 3.95
N VAL A 158 6.38 11.06 2.70
CA VAL A 158 7.74 10.78 2.21
C VAL A 158 8.74 11.81 2.75
N GLU A 159 9.50 11.43 3.78
CA GLU A 159 10.47 12.32 4.45
C GLU A 159 11.94 12.00 4.12
N PHE A 160 12.20 10.82 3.55
CA PHE A 160 13.55 10.36 3.27
C PHE A 160 13.65 9.67 1.90
N PRO A 161 14.82 9.73 1.24
CA PRO A 161 15.06 9.00 0.00
C PRO A 161 14.83 7.49 0.16
N MET A 162 14.29 6.88 -0.87
CA MET A 162 14.12 5.46 -1.00
C MET A 162 15.50 4.80 -1.03
N LYS A 163 15.68 3.74 -0.22
CA LYS A 163 16.91 2.95 -0.23
C LYS A 163 17.11 2.30 -1.60
N THR A 164 18.32 2.46 -2.15
CA THR A 164 18.76 1.80 -3.39
C THR A 164 19.21 0.36 -3.09
N ASP A 165 18.24 -0.55 -2.90
CA ASP A 165 18.50 -1.97 -2.64
C ASP A 165 18.19 -2.89 -3.84
N GLY A 166 17.97 -2.30 -5.02
CA GLY A 166 17.83 -3.03 -6.30
C GLY A 166 16.53 -3.85 -6.45
N HIS A 167 15.70 -3.91 -5.41
CA HIS A 167 14.49 -4.74 -5.41
C HIS A 167 13.18 -3.93 -5.30
N ARG A 168 13.24 -2.62 -5.05
CA ARG A 168 12.03 -1.80 -4.92
C ARG A 168 11.28 -1.69 -6.25
N PRO A 169 9.94 -1.80 -6.24
CA PRO A 169 9.14 -1.87 -7.46
C PRO A 169 8.78 -0.50 -8.04
N VAL A 170 9.36 0.60 -7.56
CA VAL A 170 8.95 1.96 -7.96
C VAL A 170 10.16 2.88 -8.04
N SER A 171 10.08 3.92 -8.88
CA SER A 171 11.04 5.03 -8.94
C SER A 171 10.67 6.16 -7.98
N GLU A 172 11.60 7.03 -7.61
CA GLU A 172 11.33 8.20 -6.75
C GLU A 172 10.21 9.13 -7.27
N PRO A 173 10.18 9.54 -8.56
CA PRO A 173 9.08 10.37 -9.06
C PRO A 173 7.72 9.68 -8.94
N PHE A 174 7.68 8.37 -9.20
CA PHE A 174 6.47 7.57 -9.03
C PHE A 174 6.05 7.46 -7.56
N ARG A 175 7.01 7.32 -6.63
CA ARG A 175 6.75 7.28 -5.20
C ARG A 175 6.10 8.59 -4.75
N LYS A 176 6.65 9.74 -5.14
CA LYS A 176 6.09 11.05 -4.81
C LYS A 176 4.68 11.24 -5.40
N LEU A 177 4.49 10.94 -6.69
CA LEU A 177 3.16 11.00 -7.32
C LEU A 177 2.14 10.13 -6.58
N SER A 178 2.54 8.92 -6.17
CA SER A 178 1.67 8.02 -5.42
C SER A 178 1.33 8.56 -4.04
N ASP A 179 2.22 9.32 -3.41
CA ASP A 179 2.04 9.92 -2.08
C ASP A 179 1.02 11.05 -2.17
N ASP A 180 1.24 11.96 -3.12
CA ASP A 180 0.34 13.09 -3.41
C ASP A 180 -1.08 12.57 -3.75
N THR A 181 -1.17 11.60 -4.67
CA THR A 181 -2.46 11.00 -5.07
C THR A 181 -3.16 10.31 -3.88
N LEU A 182 -2.40 9.61 -3.03
CA LEU A 182 -2.97 8.92 -1.88
C LEU A 182 -3.52 9.93 -0.85
N LEU A 183 -2.79 11.02 -0.60
CA LEU A 183 -3.22 12.06 0.33
C LEU A 183 -4.46 12.80 -0.18
N GLU A 184 -4.51 13.13 -1.47
CA GLU A 184 -5.71 13.70 -2.13
C GLU A 184 -6.92 12.78 -1.93
N VAL A 185 -6.75 11.48 -2.19
CA VAL A 185 -7.83 10.52 -2.02
C VAL A 185 -8.28 10.41 -0.57
N VAL A 186 -7.35 10.42 0.39
CA VAL A 186 -7.70 10.40 1.83
C VAL A 186 -8.50 11.65 2.21
N ALA A 187 -8.11 12.83 1.73
CA ALA A 187 -8.85 14.07 1.95
C ALA A 187 -10.27 14.01 1.35
N ASP A 188 -10.40 13.49 0.13
CA ASP A 188 -11.67 13.32 -0.59
C ASP A 188 -12.64 12.31 0.06
N LEU A 189 -12.16 11.45 0.96
CA LEU A 189 -13.04 10.57 1.72
C LEU A 189 -13.91 11.37 2.71
N GLY A 190 -13.46 12.55 3.15
CA GLY A 190 -14.16 13.38 4.12
C GLY A 190 -14.13 12.83 5.56
N LEU A 191 -13.22 11.89 5.84
CA LEU A 191 -12.98 11.35 7.17
C LEU A 191 -11.93 12.18 7.91
N PRO A 192 -11.93 12.20 9.26
CA PRO A 192 -10.84 12.77 10.03
C PRO A 192 -9.50 12.15 9.61
N TYR A 193 -8.52 12.98 9.29
CA TYR A 193 -7.18 12.51 8.98
C TYR A 193 -6.11 13.46 9.50
N GLU A 194 -4.95 12.89 9.81
CA GLU A 194 -3.78 13.65 10.25
C GLU A 194 -2.54 13.20 9.48
N VAL A 195 -1.65 14.15 9.16
CA VAL A 195 -0.34 13.84 8.58
C VAL A 195 0.69 13.79 9.71
N VAL A 196 1.33 12.64 9.89
CA VAL A 196 2.25 12.40 11.00
C VAL A 196 3.61 11.96 10.46
N GLY A 197 4.61 12.84 10.61
CA GLY A 197 6.00 12.63 10.22
C GLY A 197 6.91 12.26 11.39
N GLY A 198 8.21 12.16 11.11
CA GLY A 198 9.26 11.92 12.10
C GLY A 198 9.71 10.46 12.22
N THR A 199 10.38 10.16 13.32
CA THR A 199 10.82 8.81 13.70
C THR A 199 9.64 7.91 14.07
N VAL A 200 9.87 6.59 14.19
CA VAL A 200 8.82 5.66 14.64
C VAL A 200 8.30 6.05 16.03
N HIS A 201 9.19 6.49 16.92
CA HIS A 201 8.84 6.96 18.27
C HIS A 201 7.91 8.17 18.24
N GLU A 202 8.30 9.21 17.51
CA GLU A 202 7.50 10.44 17.38
C GLU A 202 6.12 10.14 16.77
N ARG A 203 6.09 9.32 15.71
CA ARG A 203 4.84 8.93 15.05
C ARG A 203 3.91 8.17 15.98
N VAL A 204 4.40 7.14 16.66
CA VAL A 204 3.58 6.30 17.55
C VAL A 204 3.07 7.12 18.72
N THR A 205 3.94 7.91 19.36
CA THR A 205 3.56 8.82 20.46
C THR A 205 2.47 9.78 20.00
N ARG A 206 2.68 10.44 18.85
CA ARG A 206 1.72 11.40 18.30
C ARG A 206 0.38 10.78 17.96
N ILE A 207 0.37 9.57 17.39
CA ILE A 207 -0.88 8.86 17.06
C ILE A 207 -1.63 8.48 18.35
N ILE A 208 -0.93 8.01 19.37
CA ILE A 208 -1.55 7.70 20.68
C ILE A 208 -2.23 8.95 21.25
N GLU A 209 -1.55 10.10 21.23
CA GLU A 209 -2.11 11.36 21.73
C GLU A 209 -3.32 11.85 20.91
N LEU A 210 -3.22 11.82 19.58
CA LEU A 210 -4.27 12.31 18.67
C LEU A 210 -5.60 11.58 18.87
N PHE A 211 -5.54 10.28 19.09
CA PHE A 211 -6.72 9.43 19.20
C PHE A 211 -7.03 8.98 20.63
N ASP A 212 -6.29 9.49 21.62
CA ASP A 212 -6.33 9.08 23.02
C ASP A 212 -6.36 7.54 23.16
N LEU A 213 -5.39 6.89 22.51
CA LEU A 213 -5.29 5.43 22.50
C LEU A 213 -4.79 4.93 23.86
N PRO A 214 -5.25 3.75 24.32
CA PRO A 214 -4.68 3.14 25.52
C PRO A 214 -3.21 2.81 25.29
N THR A 215 -2.40 2.91 26.34
CA THR A 215 -1.00 2.49 26.33
C THR A 215 -0.83 1.34 27.31
N VAL A 216 -0.53 0.14 26.79
CA VAL A 216 -0.32 -1.08 27.57
C VAL A 216 1.16 -1.47 27.68
N MET A 217 2.01 -0.84 26.86
CA MET A 217 3.47 -1.00 26.85
C MET A 217 4.13 0.35 26.53
N SER A 218 5.34 0.58 27.04
CA SER A 218 6.13 1.76 26.67
C SER A 218 6.37 1.81 25.15
N VAL A 219 6.48 3.01 24.59
CA VAL A 219 6.73 3.15 23.14
C VAL A 219 8.10 2.57 22.78
N GLU A 220 9.09 2.72 23.66
CA GLU A 220 10.44 2.20 23.49
C GLU A 220 10.48 0.67 23.41
N ASP A 221 9.82 -0.03 24.35
CA ASP A 221 9.75 -1.49 24.35
C ASP A 221 8.96 -2.01 23.14
N ALA A 222 7.87 -1.31 22.78
CA ALA A 222 7.05 -1.64 21.62
C ALA A 222 7.82 -1.46 20.30
N ILE A 223 8.73 -0.47 20.21
CA ILE A 223 9.60 -0.29 19.04
C ILE A 223 10.55 -1.47 18.92
N ALA A 224 11.26 -1.82 20.00
CA ALA A 224 12.22 -2.91 19.98
C ALA A 224 11.56 -4.24 19.54
N GLU A 225 10.37 -4.54 20.08
CA GLU A 225 9.60 -5.72 19.72
C GLU A 225 9.04 -5.63 18.28
N GLY A 226 8.51 -4.47 17.89
CA GLY A 226 7.96 -4.26 16.55
C GLY A 226 9.01 -4.41 15.45
N GLU A 227 10.19 -3.83 15.63
CA GLU A 227 11.32 -3.98 14.70
C GLU A 227 11.74 -5.44 14.57
N ARG A 228 11.83 -6.16 15.69
CA ARG A 228 12.17 -7.59 15.70
C ARG A 228 11.15 -8.42 14.90
N ARG A 229 9.85 -8.18 15.08
CA ARG A 229 8.78 -8.89 14.36
C ARG A 229 8.77 -8.59 12.87
N VAL A 230 8.90 -7.31 12.50
CA VAL A 230 8.92 -6.89 11.09
C VAL A 230 10.16 -7.45 10.38
N ALA A 231 11.32 -7.45 11.04
CA ALA A 231 12.53 -8.05 10.50
C ALA A 231 12.37 -9.57 10.29
N ALA A 232 11.81 -10.28 11.27
CA ALA A 232 11.54 -11.71 11.16
C ALA A 232 10.57 -12.05 10.02
N ALA A 233 9.46 -11.31 9.89
CA ALA A 233 8.51 -11.48 8.79
C ALA A 233 9.17 -11.24 7.43
N THR A 234 10.01 -10.20 7.31
CA THR A 234 10.75 -9.90 6.08
C THR A 234 11.71 -11.03 5.72
N ALA A 235 12.45 -11.57 6.70
CA ALA A 235 13.39 -12.66 6.47
C ALA A 235 12.71 -13.95 5.99
N VAL A 236 11.53 -14.28 6.51
CA VAL A 236 10.73 -15.44 6.05
C VAL A 236 10.35 -15.27 4.57
N LEU A 237 9.90 -14.08 4.17
CA LEU A 237 9.55 -13.78 2.79
C LEU A 237 10.74 -13.89 1.82
N GLU A 238 11.92 -13.45 2.24
CA GLU A 238 13.15 -13.56 1.44
C GLU A 238 13.64 -15.01 1.31
N GLN A 239 13.39 -15.83 2.33
CA GLN A 239 13.82 -17.22 2.38
C GLN A 239 12.88 -18.19 1.66
N ASP A 240 11.63 -17.80 1.36
CA ASP A 240 10.65 -18.65 0.69
C ASP A 240 11.21 -19.25 -0.62
N ASP A 241 11.26 -20.58 -0.69
CA ASP A 241 11.79 -21.30 -1.84
C ASP A 241 10.94 -21.11 -3.10
N ARG A 242 9.64 -20.81 -2.96
CA ARG A 242 8.79 -20.41 -4.10
C ARG A 242 9.24 -19.09 -4.69
N PHE A 243 9.66 -18.15 -3.84
CA PHE A 243 10.23 -16.88 -4.28
C PHE A 243 11.57 -17.08 -5.01
N LYS A 244 12.47 -17.91 -4.44
CA LYS A 244 13.73 -18.25 -5.09
C LYS A 244 13.52 -19.00 -6.42
N ALA A 245 12.58 -19.93 -6.49
CA ALA A 245 12.26 -20.67 -7.71
C ALA A 245 11.67 -19.75 -8.81
N ALA A 246 10.76 -18.84 -8.43
CA ALA A 246 10.20 -17.84 -9.34
C ALA A 246 11.28 -16.90 -9.91
N GLN A 247 12.32 -16.56 -9.13
CA GLN A 247 13.43 -15.75 -9.60
C GLN A 247 14.45 -16.53 -10.48
N ARG A 248 14.65 -17.82 -10.21
CA ARG A 248 15.63 -18.67 -10.95
C ARG A 248 15.27 -18.91 -12.42
N GLN A 249 14.00 -18.79 -12.83
CA GLN A 249 13.56 -19.07 -14.21
C GLN A 249 13.72 -17.90 -15.22
N LYS A 250 14.56 -16.90 -14.93
CA LYS A 250 14.67 -15.70 -15.78
C LYS A 250 15.66 -15.88 -16.94
N SER A 251 15.22 -16.53 -18.02
CA SER A 251 15.91 -16.50 -19.33
C SER A 251 15.92 -15.08 -19.92
N LEU A 252 17.03 -14.68 -20.55
CA LEU A 252 17.21 -13.38 -21.22
C LEU A 252 16.10 -13.10 -22.25
N TRP A 253 15.68 -14.16 -22.96
CA TRP A 253 14.58 -14.11 -23.94
C TRP A 253 13.23 -13.77 -23.31
N ARG A 254 12.97 -14.22 -22.08
CA ARG A 254 11.70 -13.97 -21.37
C ARG A 254 11.61 -12.52 -20.92
N LYS A 255 12.73 -11.92 -20.50
CA LYS A 255 12.83 -10.47 -20.19
C LYS A 255 12.54 -9.62 -21.42
N ILE A 256 13.12 -9.98 -22.58
CA ILE A 256 12.89 -9.28 -23.85
C ILE A 256 11.43 -9.45 -24.31
N SER A 257 10.85 -10.64 -24.21
CA SER A 257 9.46 -10.91 -24.55
C SER A 257 8.47 -10.07 -23.72
N TYR A 258 8.71 -9.90 -22.41
CA TYR A 258 7.87 -9.05 -21.56
C TYR A 258 8.02 -7.56 -21.88
N ALA A 259 9.22 -7.10 -22.23
CA ALA A 259 9.45 -5.72 -22.64
C ALA A 259 8.73 -5.37 -23.96
N MET A 260 8.58 -6.35 -24.86
CA MET A 260 7.90 -6.16 -26.15
C MET A 260 6.37 -6.33 -26.11
N ARG A 261 5.78 -6.67 -24.96
CA ARG A 261 4.32 -6.88 -24.82
C ARG A 261 3.53 -5.56 -24.69
N TYR A 262 4.16 -4.42 -24.94
CA TYR A 262 3.64 -3.06 -24.78
C TYR A 262 3.84 -2.19 -26.01
#